data_AF-A0A9W7HFH8-F1
#
_entry.id   AF-A0A9W7HFH8-F1
#
_cell.length_a   1.000
_cell.length_b   1.000
_cell.length_c   1.000
_cell.angle_alpha   90.00
_cell.angle_beta   90.00
_cell.angle_gamma   90.00
#
_symmetry.space_group_name_H-M   'P 1'
#
loop_
_entity.id
_entity.type
_entity.pdbx_description
1 polymer ?
#
loop_
_entity_poly.entity_id
_entity_poly.type
_entity_poly.pdbx_seq_one_letter_code
_entity_poly.pdbx_strand_id
1 'polypeptide(L)'
;MANISSWFPISAIFIFALFTSPPRSAARKLLSSETDTDFIKTWCASTTYPDLCLATFSSHAAEIHGSPQKLATVSLFVTLNTTRSASKTINELCKKQGLKPREVAALQDCVEEISDSIDEVKRSIAEMDESTGKSFAFRMNDIETWVSAALTDDDTCMDGFSEAAIDGNVKDNVRAVIEKVARLTSISLAFVNRYAGAKK
;
A
#
# COMPACT_ATOMS: atom_id res chain seq x y z
N MET A 1 33.23 -5.13 -88.80
CA MET A 1 32.30 -6.21 -88.39
C MET A 1 32.78 -6.77 -87.06
N ALA A 2 31.83 -7.08 -86.17
CA ALA A 2 31.96 -7.55 -84.80
C ALA A 2 32.44 -6.53 -83.75
N ASN A 3 31.52 -6.08 -82.89
CA ASN A 3 31.83 -6.05 -81.47
C ASN A 3 30.60 -6.44 -80.63
N ILE A 4 30.92 -7.18 -79.58
CA ILE A 4 30.09 -7.97 -78.68
C ILE A 4 29.55 -7.09 -77.56
N SER A 5 28.28 -7.30 -77.15
CA SER A 5 27.93 -7.51 -75.74
C SER A 5 26.42 -7.70 -75.56
N SER A 6 26.06 -8.96 -75.30
CA SER A 6 24.85 -9.36 -74.61
C SER A 6 24.85 -8.85 -73.16
N TRP A 7 23.70 -8.45 -72.60
CA TRP A 7 23.25 -9.08 -71.36
C TRP A 7 21.76 -8.85 -71.05
N PHE A 8 21.27 -9.83 -70.31
CA PHE A 8 19.89 -10.22 -70.02
C PHE A 8 19.27 -9.44 -68.83
N PRO A 9 17.96 -9.58 -68.57
CA PRO A 9 17.14 -8.62 -67.83
C PRO A 9 17.38 -8.59 -66.32
N ILE A 10 17.16 -7.40 -65.76
CA ILE A 10 17.25 -7.04 -64.35
C ILE A 10 16.33 -7.95 -63.52
N SER A 11 16.91 -8.91 -62.81
CA SER A 11 16.21 -9.67 -61.77
C SER A 11 16.05 -8.76 -60.54
N ALA A 12 14.80 -8.46 -60.19
CA ALA A 12 14.46 -7.74 -58.97
C ALA A 12 14.76 -8.62 -57.75
N ILE A 13 15.86 -8.32 -57.04
CA ILE A 13 16.17 -8.93 -55.75
C ILE A 13 15.38 -8.16 -54.68
N PHE A 14 14.22 -8.69 -54.29
CA PHE A 14 13.55 -8.27 -53.07
C PHE A 14 14.34 -8.79 -51.87
N ILE A 15 15.20 -7.95 -51.30
CA ILE A 15 15.82 -8.20 -49.99
C ILE A 15 14.73 -7.98 -48.94
N PHE A 16 14.05 -9.06 -48.54
CA PHE A 16 13.23 -9.06 -47.33
C PHE A 16 14.18 -8.99 -46.13
N ALA A 17 14.56 -7.78 -45.73
CA ALA A 17 15.20 -7.55 -44.46
C ALA A 17 14.19 -7.88 -43.37
N LEU A 18 14.30 -9.08 -42.79
CA LEU A 18 13.68 -9.40 -41.51
C LEU A 18 14.35 -8.52 -40.46
N PHE A 19 13.84 -7.29 -40.31
CA PHE A 19 14.09 -6.48 -39.12
C PHE A 19 13.37 -7.15 -37.95
N THR A 20 13.95 -8.22 -37.40
CA THR A 20 13.62 -8.68 -36.06
C THR A 20 14.13 -7.62 -35.10
N SER A 21 13.33 -6.58 -34.92
CA SER A 21 13.56 -5.60 -33.86
C SER A 21 13.54 -6.36 -32.54
N PRO A 22 14.61 -6.32 -31.72
CA PRO A 22 14.52 -6.91 -30.39
C PRO A 22 13.35 -6.23 -29.64
N PRO A 23 12.64 -6.92 -28.74
CA PRO A 23 11.47 -6.37 -28.08
C PRO A 23 11.90 -5.27 -27.09
N ARG A 24 12.18 -4.07 -27.60
CA ARG A 24 12.55 -2.87 -26.82
C ARG A 24 11.49 -2.53 -25.77
N SER A 25 10.24 -2.90 -26.02
CA SER A 25 9.13 -2.72 -25.09
C SER A 25 9.25 -3.62 -23.85
N ALA A 26 9.59 -4.91 -24.03
CA ALA A 26 9.74 -5.85 -22.92
C ALA A 26 10.94 -5.49 -22.04
N ALA A 27 12.08 -5.13 -22.64
CA ALA A 27 13.27 -4.71 -21.91
C ALA A 27 13.04 -3.41 -21.11
N ARG A 28 12.36 -2.42 -21.69
CA ARG A 28 11.99 -1.18 -20.96
C ARG A 28 11.03 -1.44 -19.80
N LYS A 29 10.05 -2.33 -19.99
CA LYS A 29 9.09 -2.70 -18.94
C LYS A 29 9.76 -3.45 -17.79
N LEU A 30 10.74 -4.31 -18.09
CA LEU A 30 11.53 -5.00 -17.07
C LEU A 30 12.36 -4.00 -16.25
N LEU A 31 13.08 -3.09 -16.92
CA LEU A 31 13.89 -2.05 -16.27
C LEU A 31 13.03 -1.10 -15.43
N SER A 32 11.86 -0.67 -15.91
CA SER A 32 10.96 0.20 -15.13
C SER A 32 10.41 -0.51 -13.89
N SER A 33 10.08 -1.80 -14.01
CA SER A 33 9.62 -2.61 -12.88
C SER A 33 10.70 -2.79 -11.82
N GLU A 34 11.96 -2.94 -12.23
CA GLU A 34 13.11 -3.04 -11.33
C GLU A 34 13.33 -1.73 -10.58
N THR A 35 13.32 -0.59 -11.29
CA THR A 35 13.46 0.73 -10.67
C THR A 35 12.31 1.07 -9.71
N ASP A 36 11.07 0.69 -10.05
CA ASP A 36 9.91 0.91 -9.19
C ASP A 36 9.98 0.06 -7.92
N THR A 37 10.52 -1.16 -8.02
CA THR A 37 10.74 -2.04 -6.87
C THR A 37 11.86 -1.51 -5.96
N ASP A 38 12.96 -1.02 -6.53
CA ASP A 38 14.06 -0.43 -5.76
C ASP A 38 13.67 0.86 -5.06
N PHE A 39 12.78 1.66 -5.68
CA PHE A 39 12.13 2.77 -5.02
C PHE A 39 11.38 2.31 -3.76
N ILE A 40 10.53 1.29 -3.86
CA ILE A 40 9.79 0.75 -2.71
C ILE A 40 10.75 0.24 -1.63
N LYS A 41 11.82 -0.49 -1.99
CA LYS A 41 12.83 -0.95 -1.02
C LYS A 41 13.43 0.20 -0.23
N THR A 42 13.78 1.28 -0.92
CA THR A 42 14.35 2.49 -0.30
C THR A 42 13.37 3.16 0.67
N TRP A 43 12.07 3.11 0.37
CA TRP A 43 11.02 3.65 1.23
C TRP A 43 10.71 2.75 2.42
N CYS A 44 10.63 1.43 2.21
CA CYS A 44 10.41 0.47 3.29
C CYS A 44 11.55 0.43 4.32
N ALA A 45 12.80 0.69 3.89
CA ALA A 45 13.96 0.73 4.78
C ALA A 45 13.87 1.80 5.88
N SER A 46 13.04 2.84 5.72
CA SER A 46 12.80 3.86 6.75
C SER A 46 11.57 3.60 7.63
N THR A 47 10.96 2.41 7.53
CA THR A 47 9.78 2.04 8.33
C THR A 47 10.17 1.14 9.49
N THR A 48 9.35 1.10 10.54
CA THR A 48 9.52 0.17 11.67
C THR A 48 9.31 -1.30 11.25
N TYR A 49 8.60 -1.54 10.13
CA TYR A 49 8.22 -2.88 9.65
C TYR A 49 8.66 -3.10 8.19
N PRO A 50 9.97 -3.13 7.90
CA PRO A 50 10.49 -3.16 6.53
C PRO A 50 10.06 -4.42 5.76
N ASP A 51 10.05 -5.59 6.40
CA ASP A 51 9.67 -6.84 5.75
C ASP A 51 8.19 -6.88 5.36
N LEU A 52 7.30 -6.45 6.27
CA LEU A 52 5.87 -6.33 5.98
C LEU A 52 5.62 -5.30 4.88
N CYS A 53 6.34 -4.17 4.94
CA CYS A 53 6.27 -3.12 3.93
C CYS A 53 6.63 -3.67 2.54
N LEU A 54 7.77 -4.36 2.42
CA LEU A 54 8.21 -4.95 1.16
C LEU A 54 7.21 -5.99 0.65
N ALA A 55 6.76 -6.89 1.52
CA ALA A 55 5.80 -7.93 1.17
C ALA A 55 4.47 -7.35 0.69
N THR A 56 4.06 -6.20 1.23
CA THR A 56 2.78 -5.55 0.92
C THR A 56 2.85 -4.69 -0.35
N PHE A 57 3.89 -3.86 -0.48
CA PHE A 57 3.93 -2.82 -1.52
C PHE A 57 4.64 -3.23 -2.80
N SER A 58 5.46 -4.29 -2.80
CA SER A 58 6.15 -4.73 -4.02
C SER A 58 5.18 -5.11 -5.15
N SER A 59 4.00 -5.66 -4.84
CA SER A 59 2.97 -5.96 -5.86
C SER A 59 2.32 -4.71 -6.45
N HIS A 60 2.49 -3.55 -5.82
CA HIS A 60 1.94 -2.27 -6.25
C HIS A 60 2.97 -1.41 -7.01
N ALA A 61 4.18 -1.92 -7.26
CA ALA A 61 5.30 -1.18 -7.85
C ALA A 61 4.92 -0.45 -9.14
N ALA A 62 4.21 -1.12 -10.05
CA ALA A 62 3.79 -0.53 -11.32
C ALA A 62 2.74 0.59 -11.16
N GLU A 63 1.90 0.52 -10.12
CA GLU A 63 0.90 1.56 -9.82
C GLU A 63 1.58 2.80 -9.21
N ILE A 64 2.45 2.55 -8.24
CA ILE A 64 3.23 3.57 -7.51
C ILE A 64 4.16 4.32 -8.47
N HIS A 65 4.81 3.59 -9.39
CA HIS A 65 5.68 4.13 -10.42
C HIS A 65 6.70 5.16 -9.90
N GLY A 66 7.43 4.80 -8.84
CA GLY A 66 8.44 5.65 -8.22
C GLY A 66 7.94 6.96 -7.60
N SER A 67 6.61 7.14 -7.42
CA SER A 67 6.03 8.39 -6.91
C SER A 67 5.82 8.33 -5.39
N PRO A 68 6.45 9.24 -4.61
CA PRO A 68 6.22 9.40 -3.17
C PRO A 68 4.74 9.58 -2.79
N GLN A 69 4.03 10.44 -3.53
CA GLN A 69 2.62 10.72 -3.27
C GLN A 69 1.79 9.45 -3.50
N LYS A 70 1.98 8.77 -4.64
CA LYS A 70 1.24 7.54 -4.93
C LYS A 70 1.54 6.44 -3.92
N LEU A 71 2.78 6.32 -3.47
CA LEU A 71 3.13 5.34 -2.43
C LEU A 71 2.36 5.61 -1.13
N ALA A 72 2.32 6.86 -0.67
CA ALA A 72 1.54 7.24 0.51
C ALA A 72 0.03 7.05 0.30
N THR A 73 -0.51 7.38 -0.87
CA THR A 73 -1.91 7.14 -1.22
C THR A 73 -2.26 5.64 -1.21
N VAL A 74 -1.46 4.81 -1.88
CA VAL A 74 -1.65 3.35 -1.93
C VAL A 74 -1.55 2.74 -0.53
N SER A 75 -0.63 3.20 0.31
CA SER A 75 -0.52 2.70 1.68
C SER A 75 -1.76 3.01 2.52
N LEU A 76 -2.31 4.23 2.41
CA LEU A 76 -3.57 4.58 3.07
C LEU A 76 -4.74 3.70 2.61
N PHE A 77 -4.85 3.41 1.31
CA PHE A 77 -5.88 2.49 0.80
C PHE A 77 -5.70 1.05 1.29
N VAL A 78 -4.47 0.55 1.34
CA VAL A 78 -4.16 -0.78 1.88
C VAL A 78 -4.48 -0.86 3.37
N THR A 79 -4.13 0.17 4.15
CA THR A 79 -4.51 0.30 5.56
C THR A 79 -6.04 0.27 5.69
N LEU A 80 -6.77 1.17 5.01
CA LEU A 80 -8.23 1.24 5.06
C LEU A 80 -8.91 -0.11 4.77
N ASN A 81 -8.47 -0.82 3.74
CA ASN A 81 -9.04 -2.12 3.39
C ASN A 81 -8.74 -3.18 4.45
N THR A 82 -7.55 -3.13 5.06
CA THR A 82 -7.19 -4.02 6.16
C THR A 82 -7.99 -3.71 7.42
N THR A 83 -8.14 -2.45 7.79
CA THR A 83 -8.95 -1.99 8.93
C THR A 83 -10.41 -2.42 8.78
N ARG A 84 -11.00 -2.25 7.58
CA ARG A 84 -12.35 -2.75 7.27
C ARG A 84 -12.49 -4.26 7.42
N SER A 85 -11.49 -5.02 6.95
CA SER A 85 -11.47 -6.47 7.09
C SER A 85 -11.38 -6.90 8.56
N ALA A 86 -10.57 -6.18 9.35
CA ALA A 86 -10.44 -6.41 10.79
C ALA A 86 -11.75 -6.10 11.53
N SER A 87 -12.36 -4.92 11.28
CA SER A 87 -13.66 -4.55 11.82
C SER A 87 -14.74 -5.60 11.52
N LYS A 88 -14.79 -6.11 10.28
CA LYS A 88 -15.71 -7.19 9.93
C LYS A 88 -15.45 -8.46 10.75
N THR A 89 -14.18 -8.85 10.89
CA THR A 89 -13.79 -10.04 11.65
C THR A 89 -14.18 -9.90 13.13
N ILE A 90 -13.92 -8.75 13.74
CA ILE A 90 -14.25 -8.48 15.14
C ILE A 90 -15.78 -8.47 15.32
N ASN A 91 -16.53 -7.83 14.42
CA ASN A 91 -17.99 -7.89 14.40
C ASN A 91 -18.56 -9.31 14.28
N GLU A 92 -17.88 -10.20 13.56
CA GLU A 92 -18.24 -11.63 13.50
C GLU A 92 -17.91 -12.36 14.81
N LEU A 93 -16.81 -12.00 15.48
CA LEU A 93 -16.50 -12.51 16.82
C LEU A 93 -17.59 -12.13 17.83
N CYS A 94 -18.11 -10.90 17.80
CA CYS A 94 -19.21 -10.45 18.68
C CYS A 94 -20.46 -11.35 18.63
N LYS A 95 -20.67 -12.06 17.51
CA LYS A 95 -21.84 -12.90 17.27
C LYS A 95 -21.65 -14.35 17.72
N LYS A 96 -20.45 -14.72 18.19
CA LYS A 96 -20.18 -16.08 18.65
C LYS A 96 -20.91 -16.37 19.97
N GLN A 97 -21.39 -17.60 20.10
CA GLN A 97 -21.99 -18.07 21.35
C GLN A 97 -20.90 -18.41 22.37
N GLY A 98 -21.26 -18.33 23.65
CA GLY A 98 -20.37 -18.71 24.75
C GLY A 98 -19.38 -17.61 25.19
N LEU A 99 -19.53 -16.39 24.67
CA LEU A 99 -18.76 -15.24 25.13
C LEU A 99 -19.18 -14.82 26.54
N LYS A 100 -18.21 -14.48 27.37
CA LYS A 100 -18.44 -13.84 28.67
C LYS A 100 -18.87 -12.38 28.44
N PRO A 101 -19.69 -11.79 29.33
CA PRO A 101 -20.10 -10.39 29.21
C PRO A 101 -18.93 -9.40 29.03
N ARG A 102 -17.81 -9.64 29.72
CA ARG A 102 -16.59 -8.80 29.58
C ARG A 102 -15.94 -8.93 28.20
N GLU A 103 -15.95 -10.12 27.60
CA GLU A 103 -15.42 -10.32 26.24
C GLU A 103 -16.31 -9.62 25.20
N VAL A 104 -17.63 -9.63 25.40
CA VAL A 104 -18.57 -8.90 24.55
C VAL A 104 -18.32 -7.40 24.64
N ALA A 105 -18.16 -6.85 25.85
CA ALA A 105 -17.86 -5.43 26.05
C ALA A 105 -16.55 -5.04 25.36
N ALA A 106 -15.44 -5.76 25.61
CA ALA A 106 -14.15 -5.46 24.98
C ALA A 106 -14.19 -5.57 23.45
N LEU A 107 -14.96 -6.52 22.90
CA LEU A 107 -15.18 -6.62 21.45
C LEU A 107 -15.98 -5.45 20.90
N GLN A 108 -16.99 -4.95 21.62
CA GLN A 108 -17.78 -3.80 21.22
C GLN A 108 -16.95 -2.51 21.26
N ASP A 109 -16.19 -2.30 22.33
CA ASP A 109 -15.26 -1.17 22.46
C ASP A 109 -14.24 -1.19 21.31
N CYS A 110 -13.64 -2.35 21.02
CA CYS A 110 -12.74 -2.46 19.88
C CYS A 110 -13.43 -2.20 18.52
N VAL A 111 -14.70 -2.55 18.34
CA VAL A 111 -15.43 -2.20 17.09
C VAL A 111 -15.59 -0.69 16.95
N GLU A 112 -15.80 0.04 18.04
CA GLU A 112 -15.88 1.51 18.07
C GLU A 112 -14.55 2.13 17.65
N GLU A 113 -13.45 1.80 18.34
CA GLU A 113 -12.09 2.28 18.02
C GLU A 113 -11.71 2.01 16.56
N ILE A 114 -11.97 0.79 16.07
CA ILE A 114 -11.63 0.43 14.69
C ILE A 114 -12.55 1.11 13.66
N SER A 115 -13.75 1.54 14.07
CA SER A 115 -14.62 2.36 13.20
C SER A 115 -14.11 3.80 13.09
N ASP A 116 -13.58 4.35 14.17
CA ASP A 116 -12.94 5.67 14.17
C ASP A 116 -11.67 5.67 13.31
N SER A 117 -10.78 4.67 13.50
CA SER A 117 -9.61 4.42 12.64
C SER A 117 -9.98 4.35 11.14
N ILE A 118 -11.12 3.71 10.78
CA ILE A 118 -11.61 3.70 9.38
C ILE A 118 -11.92 5.11 8.88
N ASP A 119 -12.59 5.93 9.68
CA ASP A 119 -13.01 7.26 9.26
C ASP A 119 -11.84 8.25 9.20
N GLU A 120 -10.88 8.13 10.10
CA GLU A 120 -9.63 8.89 10.09
C GLU A 120 -8.75 8.57 8.87
N VAL A 121 -8.61 7.28 8.52
CA VAL A 121 -7.89 6.88 7.31
C VAL A 121 -8.63 7.35 6.05
N LYS A 122 -9.97 7.34 6.02
CA LYS A 122 -10.73 7.91 4.89
C LYS A 122 -10.50 9.41 4.72
N ARG A 123 -10.51 10.18 5.81
CA ARG A 123 -10.23 11.62 5.78
C ARG A 123 -8.81 11.88 5.26
N SER A 124 -7.86 11.06 5.69
CA SER A 124 -6.48 11.10 5.22
C SER A 124 -6.35 10.89 3.71
N ILE A 125 -7.09 9.91 3.16
CA ILE A 125 -7.14 9.67 1.71
C ILE A 125 -7.72 10.88 0.97
N ALA A 126 -8.82 11.45 1.47
CA ALA A 126 -9.47 12.60 0.84
C ALA A 126 -8.53 13.83 0.79
N GLU A 127 -7.79 14.11 1.86
CA GLU A 127 -6.81 15.22 1.86
C GLU A 127 -5.58 14.92 1.00
N MET A 128 -5.17 13.65 0.89
CA MET A 128 -4.03 13.25 0.05
C MET A 128 -4.30 13.52 -1.44
N ASP A 129 -5.53 13.33 -1.90
CA ASP A 129 -5.94 13.60 -3.29
C ASP A 129 -5.85 15.10 -3.63
N GLU A 130 -5.98 15.97 -2.63
CA GLU A 130 -5.88 17.43 -2.77
C GLU A 130 -4.53 18.02 -2.34
N SER A 131 -3.54 17.17 -2.04
CA SER A 131 -2.24 17.55 -1.45
C SER A 131 -1.26 18.22 -2.44
N THR A 132 -1.72 19.19 -3.22
CA THR A 132 -0.84 20.02 -4.05
C THR A 132 -1.09 21.51 -3.85
N GLY A 133 -0.07 22.33 -4.09
CA GLY A 133 -0.20 23.79 -4.03
C GLY A 133 -0.02 24.39 -2.62
N LYS A 134 -0.58 25.59 -2.41
CA LYS A 134 -0.26 26.45 -1.26
C LYS A 134 -0.70 25.90 0.10
N SER A 135 -1.66 24.97 0.13
CA SER A 135 -2.16 24.33 1.35
C SER A 135 -1.46 23.00 1.69
N PHE A 136 -0.46 22.57 0.89
CA PHE A 136 0.19 21.27 1.06
C PHE A 136 0.61 20.98 2.50
N ALA A 137 1.36 21.88 3.13
CA ALA A 137 1.88 21.66 4.48
C ALA A 137 0.77 21.50 5.54
N PHE A 138 -0.33 22.23 5.38
CA PHE A 138 -1.48 22.13 6.29
C PHE A 138 -2.19 20.78 6.12
N ARG A 139 -2.46 20.37 4.88
CA ARG A 139 -3.09 19.06 4.61
C ARG A 139 -2.23 17.90 5.08
N MET A 140 -0.91 17.97 4.89
CA MET A 140 -0.02 16.92 5.38
C MET A 140 -0.02 16.82 6.91
N ASN A 141 -0.21 17.93 7.63
CA ASN A 141 -0.38 17.92 9.09
C ASN A 141 -1.69 17.26 9.51
N ASP A 142 -2.79 17.55 8.80
CA ASP A 142 -4.08 16.91 9.04
C ASP A 142 -4.00 15.38 8.80
N ILE A 143 -3.38 14.97 7.69
CA ILE A 143 -3.15 13.55 7.37
C ILE A 143 -2.28 12.89 8.44
N GLU A 144 -1.16 13.51 8.83
CA GLU A 144 -0.28 12.98 9.91
C GLU A 144 -1.07 12.80 11.22
N THR A 145 -1.92 13.78 11.56
CA THR A 145 -2.75 13.74 12.76
C THR A 145 -3.73 12.58 12.72
N TRP A 146 -4.51 12.43 11.65
CA TRP A 146 -5.52 11.37 11.55
C TRP A 146 -4.91 9.97 11.44
N VAL A 147 -3.78 9.80 10.74
CA VAL A 147 -3.12 8.49 10.68
C VAL A 147 -2.48 8.13 12.04
N SER A 148 -2.02 9.12 12.81
CA SER A 148 -1.50 8.89 14.17
C SER A 148 -2.62 8.56 15.16
N ALA A 149 -3.78 9.20 15.01
CA ALA A 149 -4.97 8.87 15.79
C ALA A 149 -5.44 7.44 15.48
N ALA A 150 -5.50 7.04 14.20
CA ALA A 150 -5.90 5.69 13.81
C ALA A 150 -4.98 4.62 14.40
N LEU A 151 -3.67 4.91 14.51
CA LEU A 151 -2.73 4.01 15.18
C LEU A 151 -2.97 3.93 16.69
N THR A 152 -3.38 5.04 17.31
CA THR A 152 -3.76 5.08 18.73
C THR A 152 -5.03 4.27 18.98
N ASP A 153 -6.03 4.37 18.10
CA ASP A 153 -7.26 3.59 18.19
C ASP A 153 -6.98 2.08 18.02
N ASP A 154 -6.07 1.72 17.09
CA ASP A 154 -5.61 0.34 16.91
C ASP A 154 -4.99 -0.21 18.21
N ASP A 155 -4.13 0.59 18.87
CA ASP A 155 -3.51 0.24 20.16
C ASP A 155 -4.54 0.20 21.31
N THR A 156 -5.49 1.13 21.35
CA THR A 156 -6.57 1.19 22.36
C THR A 156 -7.46 -0.05 22.27
N CYS A 157 -7.85 -0.47 21.06
CA CYS A 157 -8.56 -1.74 20.88
C CYS A 157 -7.76 -2.90 21.51
N MET A 158 -6.45 -2.98 21.28
CA MET A 158 -5.60 -4.04 21.82
C MET A 158 -5.49 -4.01 23.34
N ASP A 159 -5.40 -2.81 23.92
CA ASP A 159 -5.31 -2.60 25.36
C ASP A 159 -6.59 -3.05 26.09
N GLY A 160 -7.75 -2.96 25.42
CA GLY A 160 -9.03 -3.51 25.92
C GLY A 160 -9.01 -5.01 26.21
N PHE A 161 -8.04 -5.77 25.67
CA PHE A 161 -7.85 -7.21 25.92
C PHE A 161 -6.64 -7.52 26.82
N SER A 162 -5.96 -6.51 27.38
CA SER A 162 -4.75 -6.70 28.19
C SER A 162 -5.02 -7.31 29.57
N GLU A 163 -6.24 -7.20 30.08
CA GLU A 163 -6.63 -7.67 31.41
C GLU A 163 -6.62 -9.21 31.52
N ALA A 164 -6.12 -9.73 32.66
CA ALA A 164 -5.95 -11.17 32.91
C ALA A 164 -7.26 -12.00 32.84
N ALA A 165 -8.43 -11.35 32.84
CA ALA A 165 -9.73 -12.00 32.76
C ALA A 165 -10.24 -12.23 31.33
N ILE A 166 -9.57 -11.65 30.33
CA ILE A 166 -9.85 -11.86 28.91
C ILE A 166 -8.73 -12.77 28.38
N ASP A 167 -8.93 -14.08 28.56
CA ASP A 167 -7.99 -15.10 28.11
C ASP A 167 -8.49 -15.83 26.86
N GLY A 168 -7.56 -16.53 26.20
CA GLY A 168 -7.88 -17.52 25.20
C GLY A 168 -8.15 -16.97 23.80
N ASN A 169 -8.99 -17.72 23.07
CA ASN A 169 -9.13 -17.61 21.62
C ASN A 169 -9.66 -16.25 21.14
N VAL A 170 -10.46 -15.52 21.95
CA VAL A 170 -11.00 -14.22 21.54
C VAL A 170 -9.88 -13.20 21.39
N LYS A 171 -9.06 -13.06 22.44
CA LYS A 171 -7.89 -12.17 22.45
C LYS A 171 -6.92 -12.49 21.31
N ASP A 172 -6.64 -13.76 21.07
CA ASP A 172 -5.73 -14.18 19.99
C ASP A 172 -6.26 -13.81 18.60
N ASN A 173 -7.57 -13.97 18.37
CA ASN A 173 -8.18 -13.61 17.09
C ASN A 173 -8.18 -12.09 16.86
N VAL A 174 -8.50 -11.28 17.88
CA VAL A 174 -8.46 -9.81 17.79
C VAL A 174 -7.03 -9.35 17.55
N ARG A 175 -6.08 -9.84 18.35
CA ARG A 175 -4.65 -9.53 18.21
C ARG A 175 -4.12 -9.80 16.81
N ALA A 176 -4.44 -10.97 16.25
CA ALA A 176 -3.96 -11.36 14.93
C ALA A 176 -4.39 -10.37 13.83
N VAL A 177 -5.60 -9.82 13.91
CA VAL A 177 -6.09 -8.86 12.90
C VAL A 177 -5.63 -7.44 13.18
N ILE A 178 -5.64 -6.98 14.44
CA ILE A 178 -5.31 -5.60 14.79
C ILE A 178 -3.82 -5.31 14.76
N GLU A 179 -2.95 -6.27 15.14
CA GLU A 179 -1.50 -6.08 14.96
C GLU A 179 -1.16 -5.83 13.49
N LYS A 180 -1.87 -6.47 12.56
CA LYS A 180 -1.66 -6.23 11.13
C LYS A 180 -2.12 -4.82 10.73
N VAL A 181 -3.25 -4.36 11.26
CA VAL A 181 -3.74 -2.98 11.03
C VAL A 181 -2.72 -1.98 11.56
N ALA A 182 -2.38 -2.03 12.85
CA ALA A 182 -1.43 -1.11 13.48
C ALA A 182 -0.09 -1.04 12.75
N ARG A 183 0.46 -2.18 12.31
CA ARG A 183 1.72 -2.21 11.55
C ARG A 183 1.59 -1.52 10.19
N LEU A 184 0.48 -1.70 9.49
CA LEU A 184 0.21 -1.03 8.21
C LEU A 184 -0.10 0.46 8.40
N THR A 185 -0.82 0.85 9.46
CA THR A 185 -1.03 2.25 9.85
C THR A 185 0.30 2.94 10.13
N SER A 186 1.19 2.29 10.89
CA SER A 186 2.56 2.78 11.15
C SER A 186 3.40 2.94 9.88
N ILE A 187 3.35 1.98 8.94
CA ILE A 187 4.01 2.11 7.63
C ILE A 187 3.43 3.30 6.84
N SER A 188 2.10 3.45 6.81
CA SER A 188 1.43 4.56 6.14
C SER A 188 1.84 5.91 6.73
N LEU A 189 1.92 6.03 8.06
CA LEU A 189 2.39 7.24 8.74
C LEU A 189 3.82 7.60 8.32
N ALA A 190 4.72 6.60 8.27
CA ALA A 190 6.10 6.81 7.84
C ALA A 190 6.19 7.32 6.39
N PHE A 191 5.36 6.79 5.49
CA PHE A 191 5.30 7.25 4.10
C PHE A 191 4.73 8.66 3.96
N VAL A 192 3.64 8.96 4.67
CA VAL A 192 3.05 10.31 4.74
C VAL A 192 4.10 11.33 5.20
N ASN A 193 4.78 11.05 6.31
CA ASN A 193 5.78 11.95 6.89
C ASN A 193 6.99 12.15 5.96
N ARG A 194 7.45 11.08 5.32
CA ARG A 194 8.55 11.17 4.34
C ARG A 194 8.14 11.93 3.09
N TYR A 195 6.90 11.77 2.60
CA TYR A 195 6.38 12.55 1.48
C TYR A 195 6.28 14.04 1.82
N ALA A 196 5.76 14.37 3.00
CA ALA A 196 5.70 15.74 3.50
C ALA A 196 7.10 16.37 3.61
N GLY A 197 8.08 15.60 4.10
CA GLY A 197 9.48 16.04 4.23
C GLY A 197 10.21 16.24 2.91
N ALA A 198 9.90 15.45 1.87
CA ALA A 198 10.52 15.56 0.56
C ALA A 198 10.08 16.80 -0.26
N LYS A 199 9.10 17.55 0.24
CA LYS A 199 8.49 18.72 -0.42
C LYS A 199 8.71 20.04 0.35
N LYS A 200 9.42 20.01 1.48
CA LYS A 200 9.93 21.20 2.18
C LYS A 200 11.18 21.73 1.47
#